data_AF-A0A0P6Y8F3-F1
#
_entry.id   AF-A0A0P6Y8F3-F1
#
_cell.length_a   1.000
_cell.length_b   1.000
_cell.length_c   1.000
_cell.angle_alpha   90.00
_cell.angle_beta   90.00
_cell.angle_gamma   90.00
#
_symmetry.space_group_name_H-M   'P 1'
#
loop_
_entity.id
_entity.type
_entity.pdbx_description
1 polymer ?
#
loop_
_entity_poly.entity_id
_entity_poly.type
_entity_poly.pdbx_seq_one_letter_code
_entity_poly.pdbx_strand_id
1 'polypeptide(L)'
;MGIVALLGYFVPLPFLVDIQSLLLSWAVILAAVAALVAIFNLVRVHVRKLRGSPPKQRGDGYSLLVLAGFAVTFLAGLLLTPDHPQFQQAVLAVQTPVETSLIAVLAVTLAYASLRLLQRRPNWMGILFALSAVFFLILASGALSGLRGLPLLGDLLGVVERLPLAGARGLLLGIGLGSLLTGLRILMGADRPYSG
;
A
#
# COMPACT_ATOMS: atom_id res chain seq x y z
N MET A 1 3.70 5.81 -10.29
CA MET A 1 4.06 4.38 -10.45
C MET A 1 2.84 3.49 -10.63
N GLY A 2 1.88 3.46 -9.69
CA GLY A 2 0.70 2.58 -9.78
C GLY A 2 -0.14 2.74 -11.06
N ILE A 3 -0.41 3.98 -11.48
CA ILE A 3 -1.22 4.27 -12.69
C ILE A 3 -0.58 3.71 -13.96
N VAL A 4 0.73 3.90 -14.13
CA VAL A 4 1.46 3.52 -15.34
C VAL A 4 1.78 2.03 -15.37
N ALA A 5 2.11 1.44 -14.21
CA ALA A 5 2.27 -0.01 -14.08
C ALA A 5 0.95 -0.77 -14.35
N LEU A 6 -0.19 -0.22 -13.91
CA LEU A 6 -1.52 -0.78 -14.20
C LEU A 6 -1.91 -0.61 -15.67
N LEU A 7 -1.62 0.54 -16.28
CA LEU A 7 -1.91 0.76 -17.70
C LEU A 7 -1.08 -0.15 -18.62
N GLY A 8 0.21 -0.34 -18.33
CA GLY A 8 1.08 -1.25 -19.08
C GLY A 8 0.68 -2.73 -18.99
N TYR A 9 0.02 -3.13 -17.89
CA TYR A 9 -0.48 -4.50 -17.72
C TYR A 9 -1.77 -4.76 -18.53
N PHE A 10 -2.64 -3.75 -18.71
CA PHE A 10 -3.93 -3.92 -19.38
C PHE A 10 -3.93 -3.61 -20.87
N VAL A 11 -2.93 -2.89 -21.39
CA VAL A 11 -2.77 -2.63 -22.82
C VAL A 11 -1.29 -2.79 -23.19
N PRO A 12 -0.87 -3.89 -23.84
CA PRO A 12 0.51 -4.12 -24.24
C PRO A 12 0.87 -3.26 -25.46
N LEU A 13 0.79 -1.93 -25.31
CA LEU A 13 1.33 -0.98 -26.28
C LEU A 13 2.83 -0.81 -25.97
N PRO A 14 3.72 -0.96 -26.98
CA PRO A 14 5.17 -0.86 -26.78
C PRO A 14 5.61 0.41 -26.03
N PHE A 15 4.99 1.55 -26.33
CA PHE A 15 5.26 2.84 -25.68
C PHE A 15 4.94 2.87 -24.17
N LEU A 16 3.94 2.12 -23.71
CA LEU A 16 3.59 2.05 -22.28
C LEU A 16 4.58 1.22 -21.47
N VAL A 17 5.14 0.18 -22.09
CA VAL A 17 6.18 -0.67 -21.50
C VAL A 17 7.48 0.12 -21.30
N ASP A 18 7.86 0.93 -22.28
CA ASP A 18 9.04 1.80 -22.19
C ASP A 18 8.91 2.82 -21.05
N ILE A 19 7.76 3.49 -20.94
CA ILE A 19 7.49 4.43 -19.83
C ILE A 19 7.49 3.69 -18.48
N GLN A 20 6.89 2.51 -18.40
CA GLN A 20 6.89 1.70 -17.17
C GLN A 20 8.33 1.37 -16.74
N SER A 21 9.17 0.94 -17.67
CA SER A 21 10.58 0.60 -17.39
C SER A 21 11.37 1.82 -16.89
N LEU A 22 11.19 2.97 -17.53
CA LEU A 22 11.81 4.24 -17.13
C LEU A 22 11.38 4.61 -15.72
N LEU A 23 10.07 4.59 -15.46
CA LEU A 23 9.49 4.90 -14.16
C LEU A 23 9.95 3.94 -13.05
N LEU A 24 10.07 2.64 -13.36
CA LEU A 24 10.62 1.66 -12.42
C LEU A 24 12.08 1.96 -12.09
N SER A 25 12.89 2.34 -13.09
CA SER A 25 14.28 2.75 -12.86
C SER A 25 14.37 3.96 -11.92
N TRP A 26 13.58 5.01 -12.17
CA TRP A 26 13.49 6.16 -11.26
C TRP A 26 13.00 5.77 -9.86
N ALA A 27 12.02 4.87 -9.76
CA ALA A 27 11.51 4.39 -8.48
C ALA A 27 12.59 3.66 -7.67
N VAL A 28 13.40 2.82 -8.30
CA VAL A 28 14.50 2.10 -7.66
C VAL A 28 15.55 3.07 -7.12
N ILE A 29 15.93 4.09 -7.91
CA ILE A 29 16.90 5.11 -7.47
C ILE A 29 16.35 5.89 -6.27
N LEU A 30 15.09 6.35 -6.34
CA LEU A 30 14.46 7.08 -5.24
C LEU A 30 14.31 6.21 -3.98
N ALA A 31 13.96 4.94 -4.14
CA ALA A 31 13.87 3.99 -3.03
C ALA A 31 15.23 3.77 -2.36
N ALA A 32 16.32 3.66 -3.14
CA ALA A 32 17.67 3.55 -2.60
C ALA A 32 18.08 4.78 -1.77
N VAL A 33 17.81 5.99 -2.28
CA VAL A 33 18.07 7.24 -1.55
C VAL A 33 17.20 7.34 -0.30
N ALA A 34 15.91 7.03 -0.40
CA ALA A 34 15.00 7.03 0.75
C ALA A 34 15.44 6.03 1.83
N ALA A 35 15.92 4.85 1.43
CA ALA A 35 16.47 3.86 2.36
C ALA A 35 17.69 4.40 3.12
N LEU A 36 18.61 5.07 2.44
CA LEU A 36 19.76 5.72 3.09
C LEU A 36 19.32 6.80 4.10
N VAL A 37 18.34 7.64 3.71
CA VAL A 37 17.78 8.66 4.61
C VAL A 37 17.10 8.00 5.82
N ALA A 38 16.37 6.91 5.62
CA ALA A 38 15.72 6.16 6.69
C ALA A 38 16.73 5.56 7.66
N ILE A 39 17.81 4.94 7.16
CA ILE A 39 18.90 4.41 7.98
C ILE A 39 19.57 5.52 8.78
N PHE A 40 19.92 6.63 8.13
CA PHE A 40 20.54 7.77 8.80
C PHE A 40 19.63 8.33 9.90
N ASN A 41 18.33 8.49 9.61
CA ASN A 41 17.37 8.97 10.59
C ASN A 41 17.23 8.00 11.78
N LEU A 42 17.14 6.69 11.51
CA LEU A 42 17.08 5.66 12.55
C LEU A 42 18.28 5.77 13.48
N VAL A 43 19.50 5.74 12.94
CA VAL A 43 20.73 5.83 13.72
C VAL A 43 20.80 7.15 14.49
N ARG A 44 20.54 8.28 13.83
CA ARG A 44 20.59 9.62 14.45
C ARG A 44 19.64 9.75 15.63
N VAL A 45 18.38 9.32 15.49
CA VAL A 45 17.36 9.42 16.55
C VAL A 45 17.76 8.56 17.75
N HIS A 46 18.17 7.31 17.52
CA HIS A 46 18.48 6.37 18.57
C HIS A 46 19.81 6.69 19.28
N VAL A 47 20.83 7.15 18.55
CA VAL A 47 22.12 7.61 19.13
C VAL A 47 21.92 8.90 19.93
N ARG A 48 21.13 9.86 19.44
CA ARG A 48 20.83 11.09 20.20
C ARG A 48 20.06 10.77 21.49
N LYS A 49 19.13 9.81 21.44
CA LYS A 49 18.41 9.32 22.61
C LYS A 49 19.36 8.70 23.64
N LEU A 50 20.36 7.93 23.20
CA LEU A 50 21.37 7.34 24.08
C LEU A 50 22.38 8.36 24.65
N ARG A 51 22.69 9.43 23.92
CA ARG A 51 23.68 10.45 24.34
C ARG A 51 23.08 11.63 25.11
N GLY A 52 21.77 11.89 24.99
CA GLY A 52 21.12 13.13 25.45
C GLY A 52 20.09 12.98 26.57
N SER A 53 19.79 11.77 27.04
CA SER A 53 18.78 11.58 28.10
C SER A 53 19.38 11.71 29.51
N PRO A 54 18.86 12.59 30.38
CA PRO A 54 18.98 12.41 31.82
C PRO A 54 18.24 11.11 32.24
N PRO A 55 18.62 10.43 33.35
CA PRO A 55 18.26 9.04 33.65
C PRO A 55 16.76 8.70 33.91
N LYS A 56 15.80 9.54 33.50
CA LYS A 56 14.43 9.54 34.07
C LYS A 56 13.31 9.00 33.19
N GLN A 57 13.51 8.57 31.96
CA GLN A 57 12.43 7.97 31.16
C GLN A 57 12.70 6.48 30.90
N ARG A 58 11.87 5.63 31.51
CA ARG A 58 11.87 4.14 31.53
C ARG A 58 11.80 3.43 30.16
N GLY A 59 12.15 4.09 29.05
CA GLY A 59 12.08 3.56 27.68
C GLY A 59 13.36 3.70 26.85
N ASP A 60 14.51 4.04 27.45
CA ASP A 60 15.79 4.20 26.72
C ASP A 60 16.48 2.88 26.37
N GLY A 61 16.26 1.82 27.15
CA GLY A 61 16.85 0.51 26.88
C GLY A 61 16.40 -0.10 25.53
N TYR A 62 15.19 0.21 25.08
CA TYR A 62 14.69 -0.26 23.78
C TYR A 62 15.46 0.34 22.58
N SER A 63 16.12 1.48 22.76
CA SER A 63 16.93 2.11 21.72
C SER A 63 18.14 1.25 21.33
N LEU A 64 18.79 0.64 22.34
CA LEU A 64 19.87 -0.31 22.15
C LEU A 64 19.39 -1.57 21.44
N LEU A 65 18.22 -2.09 21.81
CA LEU A 65 17.64 -3.27 21.19
C LEU A 65 17.36 -3.04 19.70
N VAL A 66 16.79 -1.88 19.34
CA VAL A 66 16.52 -1.50 17.95
C VAL A 66 17.81 -1.35 17.15
N LEU A 67 18.82 -0.68 17.72
CA LEU A 67 20.10 -0.47 17.04
C LEU A 67 20.87 -1.78 16.86
N ALA A 68 20.83 -2.67 17.86
CA ALA A 68 21.41 -4.01 17.79
C ALA A 68 20.67 -4.87 16.75
N GLY A 69 19.33 -4.85 16.76
CA GLY A 69 18.52 -5.56 15.77
C GLY A 69 18.79 -5.08 14.35
N PHE A 70 18.92 -3.76 14.14
CA PHE A 70 19.35 -3.18 12.87
C PHE A 70 20.73 -3.66 12.45
N ALA A 71 21.72 -3.62 13.35
CA ALA A 71 23.08 -4.08 13.04
C ALA A 71 23.11 -5.57 12.65
N VAL A 72 22.40 -6.42 13.40
CA VAL A 72 22.30 -7.85 13.11
C VAL A 72 21.64 -8.10 11.75
N THR A 73 20.51 -7.46 11.46
CA THR A 73 19.83 -7.63 10.16
C THR A 73 20.64 -7.07 9.00
N PHE A 74 21.33 -5.94 9.18
CA PHE A 74 22.22 -5.36 8.17
C PHE A 74 23.41 -6.27 7.87
N LEU A 75 24.10 -6.77 8.91
CA LEU A 75 25.22 -7.69 8.75
C LEU A 75 24.77 -9.02 8.14
N ALA A 76 23.62 -9.56 8.57
CA ALA A 76 23.04 -10.77 7.99
C ALA A 76 22.75 -10.59 6.49
N GLY A 77 22.21 -9.44 6.08
CA GLY A 77 21.97 -9.13 4.68
C GLY A 77 23.25 -9.03 3.84
N LEU A 78 24.34 -8.50 4.41
CA LEU A 78 25.64 -8.44 3.74
C LEU A 78 26.32 -9.82 3.61
N LEU A 79 26.18 -10.68 4.62
CA LEU A 79 26.82 -12.00 4.64
C LEU A 79 26.05 -13.05 3.83
N LEU A 80 24.72 -13.09 4.01
CA LEU A 80 23.87 -14.08 3.36
C LEU A 80 23.47 -13.66 1.94
N THR A 81 23.59 -12.38 1.58
CA THR A 81 23.03 -11.78 0.35
C THR A 81 21.49 -11.71 0.39
N PRO A 82 20.85 -10.65 -0.15
CA PRO A 82 19.40 -10.51 -0.13
C PRO A 82 18.61 -11.66 -0.79
N ASP A 83 19.23 -12.39 -1.71
CA ASP A 83 18.61 -13.47 -2.46
C ASP A 83 18.61 -14.82 -1.72
N HIS A 84 19.20 -14.89 -0.53
CA HIS A 84 19.27 -16.14 0.23
C HIS A 84 17.91 -16.52 0.83
N PRO A 85 17.44 -17.78 0.65
CA PRO A 85 16.10 -18.19 1.06
C PRO A 85 15.77 -17.92 2.53
N GLN A 86 16.73 -18.17 3.44
CA GLN A 86 16.53 -17.95 4.87
C GLN A 86 16.44 -16.46 5.23
N PHE A 87 17.19 -15.60 4.53
CA PHE A 87 17.13 -14.16 4.73
C PHE A 87 15.79 -13.61 4.22
N GLN A 88 15.36 -14.05 3.02
CA GLN A 88 14.04 -13.71 2.48
C GLN A 88 12.91 -14.17 3.41
N GLN A 89 12.96 -15.40 3.92
CA GLN A 89 11.96 -15.90 4.86
C GLN A 89 11.89 -15.05 6.14
N ALA A 90 13.04 -14.67 6.71
CA ALA A 90 13.08 -13.83 7.90
C ALA A 90 12.47 -12.43 7.64
N VAL A 91 12.78 -11.83 6.49
CA VAL A 91 12.20 -10.53 6.08
C VAL A 91 10.70 -10.66 5.85
N LEU A 92 10.26 -11.69 5.10
CA LEU A 92 8.85 -11.92 4.80
C LEU A 92 8.03 -12.25 6.05
N ALA A 93 8.61 -12.94 7.03
CA ALA A 93 7.95 -13.21 8.30
C ALA A 93 7.56 -11.93 9.07
N VAL A 94 8.25 -10.81 8.83
CA VAL A 94 7.91 -9.50 9.40
C VAL A 94 7.05 -8.69 8.43
N GLN A 95 7.38 -8.69 7.13
CA GLN A 95 6.71 -7.89 6.12
C GLN A 95 5.25 -8.34 5.90
N THR A 96 5.01 -9.65 5.76
CA THR A 96 3.68 -10.18 5.44
C THR A 96 2.65 -9.88 6.52
N PRO A 97 2.93 -10.03 7.83
CA PRO A 97 1.98 -9.62 8.88
C PRO A 97 1.70 -8.11 8.88
N VAL A 98 2.71 -7.27 8.66
CA VAL A 98 2.51 -5.81 8.59
C VAL A 98 1.62 -5.45 7.41
N GLU A 99 1.91 -5.99 6.24
CA GLU A 99 1.11 -5.77 5.03
C GLU A 99 -0.34 -6.25 5.21
N THR A 100 -0.53 -7.47 5.71
CA THR A 100 -1.87 -8.02 5.94
C THR A 100 -2.63 -7.24 7.01
N SER A 101 -1.97 -6.74 8.05
CA SER A 101 -2.61 -5.88 9.06
C SER A 101 -3.08 -4.54 8.47
N LEU A 102 -2.30 -3.93 7.58
CA LEU A 102 -2.68 -2.70 6.89
C LEU A 102 -3.88 -2.93 5.97
N ILE A 103 -3.87 -4.02 5.19
CA ILE A 103 -5.00 -4.40 4.35
C ILE A 103 -6.23 -4.72 5.20
N ALA A 104 -6.06 -5.41 6.33
CA ALA A 104 -7.15 -5.71 7.26
C ALA A 104 -7.78 -4.44 7.84
N VAL A 105 -6.97 -3.46 8.27
CA VAL A 105 -7.46 -2.17 8.75
C VAL A 105 -8.19 -1.42 7.63
N LEU A 106 -7.67 -1.42 6.41
CA LEU A 106 -8.35 -0.84 5.25
C LEU A 106 -9.69 -1.55 4.97
N ALA A 107 -9.72 -2.88 5.01
CA ALA A 107 -10.93 -3.66 4.79
C ALA A 107 -11.99 -3.37 5.86
N VAL A 108 -11.60 -3.36 7.14
CA VAL A 108 -12.51 -3.07 8.27
C VAL A 108 -13.04 -1.63 8.20
N THR A 109 -12.18 -0.65 7.89
CA THR A 109 -12.60 0.76 7.77
C THR A 109 -13.55 0.97 6.60
N LEU A 110 -13.32 0.33 5.45
CA LEU A 110 -14.23 0.37 4.31
C LEU A 110 -15.56 -0.32 4.63
N ALA A 111 -15.53 -1.49 5.28
CA ALA A 111 -16.74 -2.20 5.72
C ALA A 111 -17.56 -1.36 6.71
N TYR A 112 -16.90 -0.72 7.68
CA TYR A 112 -17.55 0.18 8.62
C TYR A 112 -18.15 1.42 7.94
N ALA A 113 -17.42 2.04 7.01
CA ALA A 113 -17.90 3.18 6.25
C ALA A 113 -19.14 2.82 5.40
N SER A 114 -19.11 1.64 4.78
CA SER A 114 -20.23 1.04 4.07
C SER A 114 -21.44 0.87 4.98
N LEU A 115 -21.31 0.18 6.12
CA LEU A 115 -22.39 -0.02 7.09
C LEU A 115 -22.96 1.31 7.62
N ARG A 116 -22.09 2.28 7.93
CA ARG A 116 -22.49 3.62 8.37
C ARG A 116 -23.29 4.36 7.31
N LEU A 117 -22.97 4.17 6.03
CA LEU A 117 -23.72 4.75 4.90
C LEU A 117 -25.11 4.11 4.76
N LEU A 118 -25.22 2.81 5.01
CA LEU A 118 -26.49 2.07 5.04
C LEU A 118 -27.39 2.42 6.24
N GLN A 119 -26.81 2.65 7.42
CA GLN A 119 -27.55 2.94 8.65
C GLN A 119 -28.04 4.39 8.76
N ARG A 120 -27.42 5.33 8.03
CA ARG A 120 -27.96 6.69 7.92
C ARG A 120 -29.26 6.64 7.12
N ARG A 121 -30.28 7.41 7.57
CA ARG A 121 -31.65 7.51 7.01
C ARG A 121 -31.74 6.98 5.57
N PRO A 122 -32.63 6.00 5.26
CA PRO A 122 -32.64 5.32 3.97
C PRO A 122 -32.80 6.33 2.85
N ASN A 123 -31.67 6.65 2.23
CA ASN A 123 -31.58 7.51 1.07
C ASN A 123 -31.50 6.59 -0.15
N TRP A 124 -32.01 7.05 -1.30
CA TRP A 124 -31.96 6.31 -2.55
C TRP A 124 -30.55 5.78 -2.87
N MET A 125 -29.53 6.57 -2.56
CA MET A 125 -28.11 6.20 -2.70
C MET A 125 -27.68 5.04 -1.78
N GLY A 126 -28.18 4.96 -0.55
CA GLY A 126 -27.87 3.86 0.37
C GLY A 126 -28.48 2.53 -0.07
N ILE A 127 -29.69 2.59 -0.63
CA ILE A 127 -30.38 1.41 -1.21
C ILE A 127 -29.65 0.92 -2.45
N LEU A 128 -29.29 1.83 -3.36
CA LEU A 128 -28.56 1.47 -4.58
C LEU A 128 -27.16 0.91 -4.27
N PHE A 129 -26.49 1.47 -3.26
CA PHE A 129 -25.24 0.94 -2.73
C PHE A 129 -25.42 -0.47 -2.13
N ALA A 130 -26.46 -0.70 -1.33
CA ALA A 130 -26.75 -2.04 -0.78
C ALA A 130 -26.95 -3.08 -1.87
N LEU A 131 -27.78 -2.74 -2.87
CA LEU A 131 -28.10 -3.62 -3.98
C LEU A 131 -26.86 -3.94 -4.81
N SER A 132 -26.06 -2.93 -5.14
CA SER A 132 -24.81 -3.12 -5.87
C SER A 132 -23.79 -3.93 -5.06
N ALA A 133 -23.64 -3.68 -3.77
CA ALA A 133 -22.72 -4.43 -2.90
C ALA A 133 -23.08 -5.92 -2.83
N VAL A 134 -24.36 -6.24 -2.60
CA VAL A 134 -24.84 -7.64 -2.60
C VAL A 134 -24.66 -8.28 -3.97
N PHE A 135 -25.02 -7.58 -5.04
CA PHE A 135 -24.87 -8.08 -6.40
C PHE A 135 -23.41 -8.39 -6.75
N PHE A 136 -22.48 -7.48 -6.45
CA PHE A 136 -21.05 -7.70 -6.71
C PHE A 136 -20.43 -8.76 -5.78
N LEU A 137 -20.94 -8.92 -4.56
CA LEU A 137 -20.49 -9.98 -3.65
C LEU A 137 -20.87 -11.37 -4.18
N ILE A 138 -22.08 -11.52 -4.71
CA ILE A 138 -22.55 -12.76 -5.35
C ILE A 138 -21.76 -13.03 -6.64
N LEU A 139 -21.45 -11.98 -7.40
CA LEU A 139 -20.64 -12.11 -8.61
C LEU A 139 -19.21 -12.58 -8.28
N ALA A 140 -18.59 -11.98 -7.25
CA ALA A 140 -17.23 -12.31 -6.82
C ALA A 140 -17.11 -13.69 -6.15
N SER A 141 -18.18 -14.20 -5.52
CA SER A 141 -18.19 -15.54 -4.91
C SER A 141 -18.15 -16.68 -5.93
N GLY A 142 -18.30 -16.38 -7.22
CA GLY A 142 -18.32 -17.36 -8.30
C GLY A 142 -19.65 -18.12 -8.42
N ALA A 143 -20.69 -17.72 -7.68
CA ALA A 143 -22.00 -18.36 -7.70
C ALA A 143 -22.66 -18.36 -9.10
N LEU A 144 -22.36 -17.37 -9.95
CA LEU A 144 -22.88 -17.27 -11.32
C LEU A 144 -21.97 -17.93 -12.37
N SER A 145 -20.91 -18.64 -11.97
CA SER A 145 -19.97 -19.29 -12.89
C SER A 145 -20.64 -20.30 -13.84
N GLY A 146 -21.75 -20.91 -13.44
CA GLY A 146 -22.54 -21.82 -14.28
C GLY A 146 -23.28 -21.14 -15.45
N LEU A 147 -23.55 -19.83 -15.38
CA LEU A 147 -24.19 -19.08 -16.47
C LEU A 147 -23.22 -18.68 -17.60
N ARG A 148 -21.92 -18.95 -17.43
CA ARG A 148 -20.88 -18.67 -18.43
C ARG A 148 -20.95 -19.55 -19.68
N GLY A 149 -21.72 -20.64 -19.65
CA GLY A 149 -21.92 -21.53 -20.79
C GLY A 149 -22.81 -20.94 -21.91
N LEU A 150 -23.50 -19.83 -21.66
CA LEU A 150 -24.35 -19.15 -22.65
C LEU A 150 -23.58 -17.98 -23.29
N PRO A 151 -23.40 -17.94 -24.62
CA PRO A 151 -22.52 -16.97 -25.28
C PRO A 151 -22.92 -15.50 -25.04
N LEU A 152 -24.22 -15.19 -25.03
CA LEU A 152 -24.70 -13.83 -24.78
C LEU A 152 -24.61 -13.40 -23.31
N LEU A 153 -24.83 -14.33 -22.37
CA LEU A 153 -24.75 -14.03 -20.94
C LEU A 153 -23.30 -14.00 -20.46
N GLY A 154 -22.43 -14.85 -21.00
CA GLY A 154 -21.00 -14.89 -20.67
C GLY A 154 -20.28 -13.58 -20.98
N ASP A 155 -20.55 -12.99 -22.15
CA ASP A 155 -19.96 -11.70 -22.54
C ASP A 155 -20.44 -10.54 -21.65
N LEU A 156 -21.74 -10.50 -21.33
CA LEU A 156 -22.30 -9.49 -20.43
C LEU A 156 -21.76 -9.64 -19.00
N LEU A 157 -21.67 -10.88 -18.47
CA LEU A 157 -21.03 -11.15 -17.19
C LEU A 157 -19.56 -10.71 -17.19
N GLY A 158 -18.82 -10.98 -18.27
CA GLY A 158 -17.43 -10.56 -18.41
C GLY A 158 -17.22 -9.04 -18.38
N VAL A 159 -18.16 -8.26 -18.90
CA VAL A 159 -18.14 -6.79 -18.78
C VAL A 159 -18.43 -6.34 -17.35
N VAL A 160 -19.43 -6.95 -16.70
CA VAL A 160 -19.84 -6.59 -15.34
C VAL A 160 -18.76 -6.98 -14.31
N GLU A 161 -18.08 -8.11 -14.46
CA GLU A 161 -16.95 -8.54 -13.62
C GLU A 161 -15.76 -7.57 -13.69
N ARG A 162 -15.62 -6.80 -14.78
CA ARG A 162 -14.55 -5.80 -14.94
C ARG A 162 -14.85 -4.48 -14.21
N LEU A 163 -16.11 -4.19 -13.86
CA LEU A 163 -16.50 -2.93 -13.21
C LEU A 163 -15.84 -2.74 -11.83
N PRO A 164 -15.82 -3.72 -10.90
CA PRO A 164 -15.12 -3.60 -9.63
C PRO A 164 -13.61 -3.40 -9.82
N LEU A 165 -13.02 -4.07 -10.82
CA LEU A 165 -11.61 -3.91 -11.17
C LEU A 165 -11.32 -2.49 -11.66
N ALA A 166 -12.23 -1.88 -12.42
CA ALA A 166 -12.11 -0.48 -12.83
C ALA A 166 -12.21 0.48 -11.63
N GLY A 167 -13.12 0.22 -10.67
CA GLY A 167 -13.22 1.00 -9.44
C GLY A 167 -11.97 0.91 -8.56
N ALA A 168 -11.42 -0.30 -8.39
CA ALA A 168 -10.15 -0.52 -7.69
C ALA A 168 -9.00 0.25 -8.35
N ARG A 169 -8.93 0.26 -9.70
CA ARG A 169 -7.96 1.09 -10.43
C ARG A 169 -8.16 2.58 -10.15
N GLY A 170 -9.40 3.07 -10.18
CA GLY A 170 -9.73 4.46 -9.85
C GLY A 170 -9.25 4.88 -8.46
N LEU A 171 -9.42 4.01 -7.45
CA LEU A 171 -8.87 4.22 -6.11
C LEU A 171 -7.35 4.29 -6.12
N LEU A 172 -6.67 3.39 -6.85
CA LEU A 172 -5.21 3.41 -6.99
C LEU A 172 -4.72 4.69 -7.68
N LEU A 173 -5.47 5.22 -8.67
CA LEU A 173 -5.16 6.53 -9.27
C LEU A 173 -5.31 7.65 -8.23
N GLY A 174 -6.41 7.65 -7.48
CA GLY A 174 -6.67 8.66 -6.45
C GLY A 174 -5.64 8.66 -5.33
N ILE A 175 -5.23 7.49 -4.85
CA ILE A 175 -4.15 7.34 -3.86
C ILE A 175 -2.81 7.85 -4.44
N GLY A 176 -2.53 7.50 -5.71
CA GLY A 176 -1.34 7.98 -6.42
C GLY A 176 -1.30 9.51 -6.50
N LEU A 177 -2.39 10.15 -6.94
CA LEU A 177 -2.49 11.60 -7.02
C LEU A 177 -2.44 12.27 -5.63
N GLY A 178 -3.14 11.70 -4.64
CA GLY A 178 -3.13 12.19 -3.26
C GLY A 178 -1.72 12.20 -2.67
N SER A 179 -0.98 11.10 -2.82
CA SER A 179 0.41 11.01 -2.36
C SER A 179 1.36 11.98 -3.08
N LEU A 180 1.19 12.21 -4.38
CA LEU A 180 1.95 13.22 -5.13
C LEU A 180 1.67 14.63 -4.60
N LEU A 181 0.40 14.96 -4.36
CA LEU A 181 0.01 16.25 -3.79
C LEU A 181 0.59 16.45 -2.39
N THR A 182 0.56 15.42 -1.54
CA THR A 182 1.21 15.47 -0.22
C THR A 182 2.72 15.69 -0.35
N GLY A 183 3.39 14.97 -1.25
CA GLY A 183 4.83 15.16 -1.51
C GLY A 183 5.15 16.58 -1.99
N LEU A 184 4.37 17.11 -2.93
CA LEU A 184 4.52 18.47 -3.43
C LEU A 184 4.29 19.51 -2.33
N ARG A 185 3.27 19.31 -1.48
CA ARG A 185 2.96 20.18 -0.36
C ARG A 185 4.11 20.28 0.65
N ILE A 186 4.76 19.14 0.93
CA ILE A 186 5.96 19.08 1.77
C ILE A 186 7.12 19.82 1.11
N LEU A 187 7.38 19.58 -0.18
CA LEU A 187 8.47 20.23 -0.92
C LEU A 187 8.31 21.75 -1.01
N MET A 188 7.09 22.23 -1.20
CA MET A 188 6.78 23.67 -1.22
C MET A 188 6.77 24.31 0.17
N GLY A 189 7.00 23.53 1.24
CA GLY A 189 7.01 24.03 2.61
C GLY A 189 5.67 24.61 3.06
N ALA A 190 4.57 24.21 2.41
CA ALA A 190 3.23 24.67 2.77
C ALA A 190 2.77 24.10 4.11
N ASP A 191 3.35 22.97 4.54
CA ASP A 191 3.23 22.44 5.90
C ASP A 191 4.47 22.83 6.72
N ARG A 192 4.59 24.10 7.13
CA ARG A 192 5.52 24.51 8.21
C ARG A 192 4.85 24.24 9.56
N PRO A 193 5.34 23.30 10.40
CA PRO A 193 4.78 23.04 11.73
C PRO A 193 5.32 23.96 12.84
N TYR A 194 5.85 25.13 12.51
CA TYR A 194 6.35 26.07 13.51
C TYR A 194 6.20 27.52 13.01
N SER A 195 4.98 28.05 13.10
CA SER A 195 4.85 29.44 13.51
C SER A 195 4.92 29.44 15.04
N GLY A 196 6.02 30.00 15.57
CA GLY A 196 5.97 30.56 16.92
C GLY A 196 4.99 31.72 16.97
#